data_AF-A0A0W0VDZ5-F1
#
_entry.id   AF-A0A0W0VDZ5-F1
#
_cell.length_a   1.000
_cell.length_b   1.000
_cell.length_c   1.000
_cell.angle_alpha   90.00
_cell.angle_beta   90.00
_cell.angle_gamma   90.00
#
_symmetry.space_group_name_H-M   'P 1'
#
loop_
_entity.id
_entity.type
_entity.pdbx_description
1 polymer ?
#
loop_
_entity_poly.entity_id
_entity_poly.type
_entity_poly.pdbx_seq_one_letter_code
_entity_poly.pdbx_strand_id
1 'polypeptide(L)'
;MENQYHKLLLRQLARAETKPDELPDSLDKWQAFLFRINKTYQEADQERYLLERSMEISSREMMVLNEKLERAQHVARLCYWLYSSEHDEIIWSREIHSLIKLDSMKTQTFVEFLKLVHPDDRAKLQKLVIKALRDRVNYTYEMRLLDTSGQYQWFRTIAECQGEGNQLSGVLIDIDRDKKNEEKIKELSQKLLMTAHRAGMSEIATSVLHNIGNILNSLNISLNMLKDSFLESYYLKLFKVIEMIRNNQQNLVQFLMEDPKGKLIAEYLIALGEVLVKERNKNLEELTSIEDDLQHIKDIVSMQQTFSGVSGVIEKIYIPELIETALQITANPGKDKLIHFEKNFMVS
;
A
#
# COMPACT_ATOMS: atom_id res chain seq x y z
N MET A 1 -9.06 -43.55 81.67
CA MET A 1 -8.93 -42.58 80.57
C MET A 1 -7.82 -41.63 80.97
N GLU A 2 -6.61 -41.85 80.45
CA GLU A 2 -5.47 -40.96 80.72
C GLU A 2 -5.79 -39.57 80.17
N ASN A 3 -5.73 -38.58 81.04
CA ASN A 3 -5.94 -37.18 80.70
C ASN A 3 -4.70 -36.69 79.94
N GLN A 4 -4.68 -36.86 78.62
CA GLN A 4 -3.56 -36.42 77.80
C GLN A 4 -3.59 -34.90 77.70
N TYR A 5 -2.74 -34.22 78.46
CA TYR A 5 -2.61 -32.76 78.45
C TYR A 5 -2.33 -32.22 77.04
N HIS A 6 -2.91 -31.06 76.72
CA HIS A 6 -2.71 -30.40 75.42
C HIS A 6 -1.22 -30.14 75.15
N LYS A 7 -0.72 -30.46 73.95
CA LYS A 7 0.72 -30.35 73.59
C LYS A 7 1.32 -28.98 73.89
N LEU A 8 0.53 -27.92 73.76
CA LEU A 8 0.95 -26.54 74.02
C LEU A 8 1.14 -26.28 75.52
N LEU A 9 0.27 -26.85 76.38
CA LEU A 9 0.40 -26.80 77.83
C LEU A 9 1.65 -27.56 78.29
N LEU A 10 1.88 -28.76 77.76
CA LEU A 10 3.08 -29.56 78.04
C LEU A 10 4.37 -28.82 77.65
N ARG A 11 4.37 -28.12 76.52
CA ARG A 11 5.52 -27.33 76.05
C ARG A 11 5.79 -26.11 76.95
N GLN A 12 4.75 -25.48 77.50
CA GLN A 12 4.90 -24.37 78.43
C GLN A 12 5.34 -24.82 79.83
N LEU A 13 4.78 -25.93 80.32
CA LEU A 13 5.20 -26.59 81.56
C LEU A 13 6.69 -26.98 81.51
N ALA A 14 7.13 -27.63 80.43
CA ALA A 14 8.53 -27.98 80.21
C ALA A 14 9.45 -26.75 80.17
N ARG A 15 9.01 -25.65 79.56
CA ARG A 15 9.77 -24.38 79.55
C ARG A 15 9.85 -23.73 80.93
N ALA A 16 8.82 -23.90 81.76
CA ALA A 16 8.77 -23.37 83.13
C ALA A 16 9.40 -24.31 84.18
N GLU A 17 10.00 -25.43 83.75
CA GLU A 17 10.58 -26.46 84.63
C GLU A 17 9.56 -27.07 85.61
N THR A 18 8.28 -27.09 85.23
CA THR A 18 7.19 -27.63 86.05
C THR A 18 6.61 -28.89 85.40
N LYS A 19 6.35 -29.95 86.17
CA LYS A 19 5.66 -31.15 85.66
C LYS A 19 4.14 -30.95 85.70
N PRO A 20 3.37 -31.69 84.86
CA PRO A 20 1.90 -31.56 84.81
C PRO A 20 1.19 -31.87 86.13
N ASP A 21 1.80 -32.72 86.97
CA ASP A 21 1.24 -33.20 88.23
C ASP A 21 1.86 -32.51 89.47
N GLU A 22 2.78 -31.56 89.27
CA GLU A 22 3.44 -30.80 90.35
C GLU A 22 2.94 -29.35 90.33
N LEU A 23 2.38 -28.87 91.44
CA LEU A 23 1.98 -27.48 91.59
C LEU A 23 3.23 -26.62 91.87
N PRO A 24 3.35 -25.40 91.30
CA PRO A 24 4.43 -24.50 91.68
C PRO A 24 4.44 -24.23 93.19
N ASP A 25 5.55 -24.56 93.85
CA ASP A 25 5.65 -24.51 95.33
C ASP A 25 5.88 -23.11 95.90
N SER A 26 6.01 -22.08 95.06
CA SER A 26 6.25 -20.70 95.48
C SER A 26 5.51 -19.68 94.62
N LEU A 27 5.23 -18.52 95.20
CA LEU A 27 4.58 -17.40 94.51
C LEU A 27 5.37 -16.97 93.26
N ASP A 28 6.70 -16.96 93.34
CA ASP A 28 7.58 -16.58 92.23
C ASP A 28 7.47 -17.56 91.05
N LYS A 29 7.39 -18.88 91.34
CA LYS A 29 7.20 -19.91 90.31
C LYS A 29 5.81 -19.80 89.67
N TRP A 30 4.77 -19.50 90.45
CA TRP A 30 3.42 -19.22 89.94
C TRP A 30 3.39 -18.00 89.02
N GLN A 31 4.01 -16.90 89.42
CA GLN A 31 4.10 -15.69 88.60
C GLN A 31 4.87 -15.94 87.30
N ALA A 32 6.00 -16.66 87.36
CA ALA A 32 6.79 -17.00 86.18
C ALA A 32 6.03 -17.88 85.19
N PHE A 33 5.24 -18.85 85.68
CA PHE A 33 4.41 -19.72 84.85
C PHE A 33 3.28 -18.94 84.17
N LEU A 34 2.50 -18.16 84.94
CA LEU A 34 1.41 -17.33 84.41
C LEU A 34 1.93 -16.28 83.42
N PHE A 35 3.08 -15.68 83.69
CA PHE A 35 3.73 -14.75 82.76
C PHE A 35 4.07 -15.40 81.42
N ARG A 36 4.62 -16.63 81.42
CA ARG A 36 4.96 -17.36 80.18
C ARG A 36 3.73 -17.79 79.41
N ILE A 37 2.68 -18.25 80.09
CA ILE A 37 1.39 -18.53 79.47
C ILE A 37 0.85 -17.27 78.81
N ASN A 38 0.73 -16.18 79.57
CA ASN A 38 0.20 -14.92 79.06
C ASN A 38 1.02 -14.41 77.87
N LYS A 39 2.35 -14.44 77.96
CA LYS A 39 3.26 -14.08 76.87
C LYS A 39 3.05 -14.94 75.61
N THR A 40 2.90 -16.26 75.77
CA THR A 40 2.66 -17.16 74.63
C THR A 40 1.32 -16.89 73.96
N TYR A 41 0.27 -16.64 74.75
CA TYR A 41 -1.04 -16.27 74.19
C TYR A 41 -0.98 -14.91 73.48
N GLN A 42 -0.27 -13.92 74.03
CA GLN A 42 -0.06 -12.62 73.39
C GLN A 42 0.74 -12.74 72.09
N GLU A 43 1.81 -13.54 72.06
CA GLU A 43 2.61 -13.79 70.85
C GLU A 43 1.78 -14.51 69.78
N ALA A 44 1.02 -15.54 70.14
CA ALA A 44 0.16 -16.26 69.20
C ALA A 44 -0.97 -15.37 68.64
N ASP A 45 -1.55 -14.50 69.47
CA ASP A 45 -2.59 -13.56 69.03
C ASP A 45 -2.00 -12.49 68.09
N GLN A 46 -0.78 -12.00 68.37
CA GLN A 46 -0.05 -11.10 67.49
C GLN A 46 0.32 -11.75 66.15
N GLU A 47 0.84 -12.99 66.15
CA GLU A 47 1.15 -13.73 64.91
C GLU A 47 -0.09 -13.92 64.05
N ARG A 48 -1.22 -14.29 64.68
CA ARG A 48 -2.49 -14.44 63.97
C ARG A 48 -2.97 -13.11 63.39
N TYR A 49 -2.92 -12.02 64.17
CA TYR A 49 -3.27 -10.69 63.70
C TYR A 49 -2.41 -10.25 62.50
N LEU A 50 -1.10 -10.49 62.55
CA LEU A 50 -0.18 -10.17 61.46
C LEU A 50 -0.47 -11.00 60.20
N LEU A 51 -0.78 -12.29 60.36
CA LEU A 51 -1.14 -13.16 59.23
C LEU A 51 -2.45 -12.72 58.58
N GLU A 52 -3.49 -12.45 59.37
CA GLU A 52 -4.78 -11.95 58.87
C GLU A 52 -4.58 -10.61 58.13
N ARG A 53 -3.82 -9.68 58.71
CA ARG A 53 -3.48 -8.39 58.07
C ARG A 53 -2.68 -8.58 56.78
N SER A 54 -1.72 -9.51 56.74
CA SER A 54 -0.93 -9.81 55.54
C SER A 54 -1.78 -10.39 54.43
N MET A 55 -2.72 -11.30 54.77
CA MET A 55 -3.68 -11.86 53.81
C MET A 55 -4.62 -10.78 53.28
N GLU A 56 -5.11 -9.88 54.13
CA GLU A 56 -5.96 -8.75 53.70
C GLU A 56 -5.21 -7.82 52.73
N ILE A 57 -3.95 -7.47 53.05
CA ILE A 57 -3.13 -6.63 52.18
C ILE A 57 -2.90 -7.32 50.84
N SER A 58 -2.47 -8.59 50.84
CA SER A 58 -2.22 -9.35 49.62
C SER A 58 -3.48 -9.53 48.78
N SER A 59 -4.62 -9.83 49.40
CA SER A 59 -5.92 -9.91 48.73
C SER A 59 -6.31 -8.58 48.08
N ARG A 60 -6.11 -7.47 48.79
CA ARG A 60 -6.39 -6.13 48.26
C ARG A 60 -5.45 -5.75 47.10
N GLU A 61 -4.16 -6.03 47.22
CA GLU A 61 -3.18 -5.80 46.15
C GLU A 61 -3.51 -6.63 44.91
N MET A 62 -3.90 -7.90 45.10
CA MET A 62 -4.30 -8.78 44.01
C MET A 62 -5.57 -8.29 43.33
N MET A 63 -6.54 -7.80 44.09
CA MET A 63 -7.77 -7.21 43.55
C MET A 63 -7.48 -5.95 42.71
N VAL A 64 -6.61 -5.06 43.21
CA VAL A 64 -6.19 -3.85 42.47
C VAL A 64 -5.41 -4.20 41.20
N LEU A 65 -4.52 -5.20 41.27
CA LEU A 65 -3.75 -5.65 40.10
C LEU A 65 -4.66 -6.28 39.05
N ASN A 66 -5.63 -7.11 39.48
CA ASN A 66 -6.60 -7.71 38.58
C ASN A 66 -7.46 -6.63 37.89
N GLU A 67 -7.92 -5.61 38.61
CA GLU A 67 -8.66 -4.49 38.02
C GLU A 67 -7.83 -3.73 36.97
N LYS A 68 -6.54 -3.49 37.25
CA LYS A 68 -5.63 -2.86 36.28
C LYS A 68 -5.43 -3.73 35.03
N LEU A 69 -5.31 -5.05 35.22
CA LEU A 69 -5.15 -6.00 34.13
C LEU A 69 -6.41 -6.03 33.25
N GLU A 70 -7.60 -6.17 33.84
CA GLU A 70 -8.89 -6.13 33.13
C GLU A 70 -9.03 -4.83 32.32
N ARG A 71 -8.68 -3.67 32.90
CA ARG A 71 -8.69 -2.39 32.16
C ARG A 71 -7.70 -2.37 31.00
N ALA A 72 -6.48 -2.88 31.19
CA ALA A 72 -5.49 -2.94 30.12
C ALA A 72 -5.95 -3.84 28.97
N GLN A 73 -6.53 -5.00 29.29
CA GLN A 73 -7.11 -5.94 28.32
C GLN A 73 -8.26 -5.30 27.54
N HIS A 74 -9.14 -4.56 28.23
CA HIS A 74 -10.24 -3.83 27.61
C HIS A 74 -9.77 -2.75 26.64
N VAL A 75 -8.81 -1.91 27.06
CA VAL A 75 -8.24 -0.84 26.20
C VAL A 75 -7.53 -1.43 24.99
N ALA A 76 -6.77 -2.50 25.18
CA ALA A 76 -6.04 -3.17 24.12
C ALA A 76 -6.91 -4.09 23.24
N ARG A 77 -8.21 -4.24 23.56
CA ARG A 77 -9.15 -5.13 22.87
C ARG A 77 -8.56 -6.52 22.67
N LEU A 78 -8.06 -7.08 23.77
CA LEU A 78 -7.59 -8.45 23.81
C LEU A 78 -8.31 -9.23 24.91
N CYS A 79 -8.53 -10.52 24.68
CA CYS A 79 -9.09 -11.45 25.64
C CYS A 79 -8.08 -12.56 25.89
N TYR A 80 -7.86 -12.89 27.17
CA TYR A 80 -7.03 -14.04 27.53
C TYR A 80 -7.86 -15.33 27.45
N TRP A 81 -7.23 -16.41 27.01
CA TRP A 81 -7.83 -17.74 27.02
C TRP A 81 -6.83 -18.79 27.49
N LEU A 82 -7.35 -19.85 28.09
CA LEU A 82 -6.61 -21.03 28.47
C LEU A 82 -7.38 -22.25 27.99
N TYR A 83 -6.69 -23.17 27.34
CA TYR A 83 -7.23 -24.42 26.83
C TYR A 83 -6.53 -25.59 27.52
N SER A 84 -7.32 -26.48 28.13
CA SER A 84 -6.87 -27.75 28.68
C SER A 84 -7.33 -28.90 27.78
N SER A 85 -6.37 -29.60 27.18
CA SER A 85 -6.66 -30.76 26.32
C SER A 85 -7.05 -32.02 27.08
N GLU A 86 -6.84 -32.07 28.41
CA GLU A 86 -7.27 -33.20 29.25
C GLU A 86 -8.79 -33.27 29.40
N HIS A 87 -9.43 -32.11 29.56
CA HIS A 87 -10.87 -31.99 29.82
C HIS A 87 -11.63 -31.39 28.62
N ASP A 88 -10.91 -31.09 27.53
CA ASP A 88 -11.39 -30.29 26.39
C ASP A 88 -12.09 -29.00 26.82
N GLU A 89 -11.46 -28.25 27.74
CA GLU A 89 -12.05 -27.07 28.38
C GLU A 89 -11.31 -25.79 27.98
N ILE A 90 -12.06 -24.78 27.55
CA ILE A 90 -11.57 -23.43 27.28
C ILE A 90 -12.11 -22.47 28.35
N ILE A 91 -11.18 -21.84 29.05
CA ILE A 91 -11.44 -20.77 29.99
C ILE A 91 -11.13 -19.45 29.30
N TRP A 92 -12.10 -18.53 29.31
CA TRP A 92 -11.97 -17.19 28.75
C TRP A 92 -11.88 -16.15 29.87
N SER A 93 -11.14 -15.06 29.65
CA SER A 93 -11.25 -13.87 30.50
C SER A 93 -12.60 -13.20 30.30
N ARG A 94 -13.02 -12.36 31.26
CA ARG A 94 -14.35 -11.72 31.24
C ARG A 94 -14.58 -10.85 30.00
N GLU A 95 -13.49 -10.32 29.44
CA GLU A 95 -13.45 -9.46 28.26
C GLU A 95 -14.00 -10.13 27.00
N ILE A 96 -14.07 -11.47 26.96
CA ILE A 96 -14.63 -12.22 25.82
C ILE A 96 -16.02 -11.74 25.41
N HIS A 97 -16.83 -11.39 26.41
CA HIS A 97 -18.21 -10.92 26.23
C HIS A 97 -18.26 -9.53 25.60
N SER A 98 -17.36 -8.63 26.00
CA SER A 98 -17.32 -7.27 25.44
C SER A 98 -16.71 -7.26 24.05
N LEU A 99 -15.78 -8.17 23.77
CA LEU A 99 -14.89 -8.13 22.62
C LEU A 99 -15.44 -8.93 21.44
N ILE A 100 -15.98 -10.13 21.69
CA ILE A 100 -16.47 -11.02 20.62
C ILE A 100 -18.01 -11.10 20.61
N LYS A 101 -18.66 -10.42 21.57
CA LYS A 101 -20.08 -10.59 21.92
C LYS A 101 -20.50 -12.05 22.06
N LEU A 102 -19.56 -12.98 22.18
CA LEU A 102 -19.86 -14.40 22.23
C LEU A 102 -20.58 -14.70 23.54
N ASP A 103 -21.55 -15.60 23.43
CA ASP A 103 -22.14 -16.24 24.57
C ASP A 103 -21.12 -17.26 25.10
N SER A 104 -20.31 -16.85 26.09
CA SER A 104 -19.23 -17.68 26.66
C SER A 104 -19.73 -19.02 27.20
N MET A 105 -21.03 -19.13 27.51
CA MET A 105 -21.69 -20.39 27.87
C MET A 105 -21.68 -21.41 26.73
N LYS A 106 -21.52 -21.00 25.47
CA LYS A 106 -21.56 -21.86 24.27
C LYS A 106 -20.18 -22.22 23.72
N THR A 107 -19.09 -21.78 24.36
CA THR A 107 -17.72 -21.95 23.87
C THR A 107 -16.80 -22.48 24.97
N GLN A 108 -17.27 -23.49 25.69
CA GLN A 108 -16.52 -24.11 26.79
C GLN A 108 -15.59 -25.21 26.28
N THR A 109 -15.80 -25.70 25.06
CA THR A 109 -14.95 -26.74 24.45
C THR A 109 -14.30 -26.29 23.15
N PHE A 110 -13.19 -26.93 22.76
CA PHE A 110 -12.55 -26.63 21.49
C PHE A 110 -13.45 -26.96 20.29
N VAL A 111 -14.23 -28.04 20.40
CA VAL A 111 -15.20 -28.43 19.38
C VAL A 111 -16.28 -27.37 19.17
N GLU A 112 -16.76 -26.76 20.25
CA GLU A 112 -17.72 -25.65 20.17
C GLU A 112 -17.10 -24.39 19.59
N PHE A 113 -15.89 -24.03 20.04
CA PHE A 113 -15.17 -22.88 19.49
C PHE A 113 -14.94 -23.00 17.98
N LEU A 114 -14.57 -24.19 17.48
CA LEU A 114 -14.41 -24.44 16.04
C LEU A 114 -15.69 -24.19 15.22
N LYS A 115 -16.88 -24.28 15.81
CA LYS A 115 -18.15 -23.98 15.10
C LYS A 115 -18.27 -22.50 14.74
N LEU A 116 -17.69 -21.62 15.55
CA LEU A 116 -17.68 -20.16 15.34
C LEU A 116 -16.62 -19.73 14.33
N VAL A 117 -15.57 -20.54 14.16
CA VAL A 117 -14.52 -20.30 13.18
C VAL A 117 -15.07 -20.52 11.77
N HIS A 118 -14.72 -19.63 10.85
CA HIS A 118 -15.09 -19.73 9.44
C HIS A 118 -14.66 -21.08 8.85
N PRO A 119 -15.49 -21.74 8.01
CA PRO A 119 -15.22 -23.08 7.48
C PRO A 119 -13.81 -23.28 6.91
N ASP A 120 -13.30 -22.34 6.12
CA ASP A 120 -11.95 -22.43 5.53
C ASP A 120 -10.80 -22.42 6.55
N ASP A 121 -11.04 -21.86 7.74
CA ASP A 121 -10.01 -21.64 8.77
C ASP A 121 -9.95 -22.81 9.77
N ARG A 122 -11.04 -23.58 9.90
CA ARG A 122 -11.19 -24.68 10.88
C ARG A 122 -10.09 -25.73 10.79
N ALA A 123 -9.88 -26.28 9.58
CA ALA A 123 -8.94 -27.37 9.38
C ALA A 123 -7.48 -26.94 9.64
N LYS A 124 -7.15 -25.68 9.35
CA LYS A 124 -5.81 -25.12 9.59
C LYS A 124 -5.61 -24.88 11.09
N LEU A 125 -6.59 -24.29 11.76
CA LEU A 125 -6.53 -24.03 13.19
C LEU A 125 -6.41 -25.33 13.99
N GLN A 126 -7.21 -26.35 13.67
CA GLN A 126 -7.13 -27.64 14.34
C GLN A 126 -5.74 -28.28 14.21
N LYS A 127 -5.13 -28.23 13.01
CA LYS A 127 -3.77 -28.71 12.79
C LYS A 127 -2.74 -27.94 13.61
N LEU A 128 -2.90 -26.61 13.72
CA LEU A 128 -2.00 -25.77 14.51
C LEU A 128 -2.09 -26.10 16.00
N VAL A 129 -3.30 -26.24 16.54
CA VAL A 129 -3.52 -26.59 17.97
C VAL A 129 -2.93 -27.96 18.30
N ILE A 130 -3.20 -28.98 17.48
CA ILE A 130 -2.64 -30.33 17.68
C ILE A 130 -1.10 -30.29 17.63
N LYS A 131 -0.54 -29.55 16.66
CA LYS A 131 0.91 -29.40 16.54
C LYS A 131 1.50 -28.68 17.74
N ALA A 132 0.85 -27.61 18.22
CA ALA A 132 1.30 -26.82 19.36
C ALA A 132 1.37 -27.66 20.65
N LEU A 133 0.33 -28.47 20.91
CA LEU A 133 0.30 -29.39 22.05
C LEU A 133 1.36 -30.49 21.95
N ARG A 134 1.49 -31.11 20.77
CA ARG A 134 2.43 -32.22 20.56
C ARG A 134 3.90 -31.77 20.58
N ASP A 135 4.21 -30.70 19.83
CA ASP A 135 5.57 -30.23 19.60
C ASP A 135 6.01 -29.17 20.63
N ARG A 136 5.09 -28.74 21.52
CA ARG A 136 5.29 -27.69 22.54
C ARG A 136 5.78 -26.37 21.93
N VAL A 137 5.12 -25.94 20.86
CA VAL A 137 5.47 -24.73 20.12
C VAL A 137 4.39 -23.66 20.24
N ASN A 138 4.83 -22.41 20.36
CA ASN A 138 3.96 -21.24 20.30
C ASN A 138 3.45 -21.05 18.86
N TYR A 139 2.26 -20.47 18.71
CA TYR A 139 1.74 -20.12 17.38
C TYR A 139 1.00 -18.79 17.39
N THR A 140 1.06 -18.11 16.25
CA THR A 140 0.21 -16.96 15.95
C THR A 140 -0.63 -17.31 14.74
N TYR A 141 -1.94 -17.04 14.80
CA TYR A 141 -2.85 -17.33 13.71
C TYR A 141 -3.95 -16.28 13.59
N GLU A 142 -4.29 -15.92 12.36
CA GLU A 142 -5.42 -15.05 12.05
C GLU A 142 -6.59 -15.88 11.56
N MET A 143 -7.76 -15.66 12.13
CA MET A 143 -8.97 -16.42 11.83
C MET A 143 -10.18 -15.52 11.78
N ARG A 144 -11.20 -15.96 11.05
CA ARG A 144 -12.51 -15.31 11.03
C ARG A 144 -13.42 -16.00 12.04
N LEU A 145 -13.96 -15.24 13.00
CA LEU A 145 -14.93 -15.71 13.98
C LEU A 145 -16.30 -15.11 13.70
N LEU A 146 -17.34 -15.91 13.88
CA LEU A 146 -18.73 -15.51 13.76
C LEU A 146 -19.18 -14.75 15.01
N ASP A 147 -19.58 -13.50 14.86
CA ASP A 147 -20.24 -12.69 15.89
C ASP A 147 -21.71 -13.17 16.10
N THR A 148 -22.31 -12.80 17.23
CA THR A 148 -23.75 -12.89 17.53
C THR A 148 -24.67 -12.33 16.45
N SER A 149 -24.18 -11.36 15.68
CA SER A 149 -24.90 -10.78 14.54
C SER A 149 -24.91 -11.68 13.29
N GLY A 150 -24.20 -12.83 13.33
CA GLY A 150 -24.03 -13.74 12.19
C GLY A 150 -23.03 -13.25 11.15
N GLN A 151 -22.20 -12.27 11.46
CA GLN A 151 -21.15 -11.75 10.57
C GLN A 151 -19.78 -12.25 11.02
N TYR A 152 -18.89 -12.49 10.06
CA TYR A 152 -17.50 -12.84 10.36
C TYR A 152 -16.65 -11.59 10.59
N GLN A 153 -15.84 -11.64 11.65
CA GLN A 153 -14.85 -10.63 11.99
C GLN A 153 -13.47 -11.26 12.11
N TRP A 154 -12.43 -10.48 11.84
CA TRP A 154 -11.06 -10.95 11.91
C TRP A 154 -10.49 -10.86 13.32
N PHE A 155 -9.92 -11.97 13.78
CA PHE A 155 -9.22 -12.06 15.05
C PHE A 155 -7.84 -12.66 14.86
N ARG A 156 -6.89 -12.21 15.68
CA ARG A 156 -5.56 -12.81 15.80
C ARG A 156 -5.45 -13.50 17.15
N THR A 157 -5.06 -14.77 17.14
CA THR A 157 -4.66 -15.48 18.35
C THR A 157 -3.14 -15.58 18.44
N ILE A 158 -2.59 -15.34 19.62
CA ILE A 158 -1.19 -15.61 19.96
C ILE A 158 -1.24 -16.59 21.12
N ALA A 159 -0.73 -17.80 20.89
CA ALA A 159 -0.82 -18.92 21.80
C ALA A 159 0.57 -19.38 22.23
N GLU A 160 0.68 -19.71 23.51
CA GLU A 160 1.87 -20.23 24.16
C GLU A 160 1.56 -21.55 24.87
N CYS A 161 2.50 -22.49 24.83
CA CYS A 161 2.39 -23.76 25.55
C CYS A 161 2.91 -23.59 26.98
N GLN A 162 2.11 -23.94 28.00
CA GLN A 162 2.55 -23.90 29.39
C GLN A 162 3.01 -25.28 29.90
N GLY A 163 4.18 -25.32 30.55
CA GLY A 163 4.58 -26.36 31.51
C GLY A 163 4.58 -27.83 31.04
N GLU A 164 4.54 -28.74 32.03
CA GLU A 164 4.47 -30.20 31.83
C GLU A 164 3.08 -30.65 31.38
N GLY A 165 2.76 -30.37 30.12
CA GLY A 165 1.81 -31.15 29.32
C GLY A 165 0.35 -30.67 29.34
N ASN A 166 -0.20 -30.57 28.13
CA ASN A 166 -1.63 -30.49 27.81
C ASN A 166 -2.37 -29.14 27.97
N GLN A 167 -1.69 -28.03 28.26
CA GLN A 167 -2.32 -26.71 28.30
C GLN A 167 -1.73 -25.70 27.31
N LEU A 168 -2.62 -24.95 26.65
CA LEU A 168 -2.28 -23.77 25.86
C LEU A 168 -2.91 -22.55 26.53
N SER A 169 -2.19 -21.44 26.55
CA SER A 169 -2.73 -20.17 26.98
C SER A 169 -2.38 -19.09 25.96
N GLY A 170 -3.22 -18.09 25.81
CA GLY A 170 -2.93 -17.06 24.83
C GLY A 170 -3.84 -15.86 24.94
N VAL A 171 -3.69 -14.99 23.95
CA VAL A 171 -4.57 -13.84 23.76
C VAL A 171 -5.30 -13.96 22.43
N LEU A 172 -6.48 -13.37 22.36
CA LEU A 172 -7.30 -13.22 21.17
C LEU A 172 -7.56 -11.72 20.98
N ILE A 173 -7.14 -11.19 19.84
CA ILE A 173 -7.08 -9.76 19.54
C ILE A 173 -8.01 -9.48 18.37
N ASP A 174 -8.90 -8.50 18.49
CA ASP A 174 -9.73 -8.00 17.38
C ASP A 174 -8.85 -7.20 16.42
N ILE A 175 -8.77 -7.66 15.17
CA ILE A 175 -8.00 -7.01 14.09
C ILE A 175 -8.91 -6.59 12.92
N ASP A 176 -10.23 -6.62 13.09
CA ASP A 176 -11.19 -6.38 12.01
C ASP A 176 -11.05 -4.96 11.44
N ARG A 177 -10.85 -3.97 12.32
CA ARG A 177 -10.59 -2.58 11.93
C ARG A 177 -9.32 -2.45 11.11
N ASP A 178 -8.25 -3.15 11.50
CA ASP A 178 -6.96 -3.07 10.83
C ASP A 178 -7.03 -3.71 9.44
N LYS A 179 -7.66 -4.89 9.33
CA LYS A 179 -7.90 -5.55 8.04
C LYS A 179 -8.74 -4.70 7.09
N LYS A 180 -9.81 -4.07 7.57
CA LYS A 180 -10.64 -3.16 6.76
C LYS A 180 -9.87 -1.92 6.32
N ASN A 181 -8.98 -1.40 7.16
CA ASN A 181 -8.12 -0.28 6.79
C ASN A 181 -7.09 -0.68 5.73
N GLU A 182 -6.44 -1.85 5.89
CA GLU A 182 -5.50 -2.39 4.90
C GLU A 182 -6.17 -2.56 3.53
N GLU A 183 -7.37 -3.14 3.50
CA GLU A 183 -8.14 -3.34 2.28
C GLU A 183 -8.52 -2.00 1.63
N LYS A 184 -8.98 -1.04 2.42
CA LYS A 184 -9.31 0.32 1.95
C LYS A 184 -8.10 1.06 1.40
N ILE A 185 -6.94 0.93 2.04
CA ILE A 185 -5.67 1.51 1.55
C ILE A 185 -5.31 0.89 0.20
N LYS A 186 -5.43 -0.43 0.08
CA LYS A 186 -5.15 -1.15 -1.17
C LYS A 186 -6.08 -0.72 -2.30
N GLU A 187 -7.38 -0.60 -2.03
CA GLU A 187 -8.37 -0.13 -3.00
C GLU A 187 -8.09 1.32 -3.45
N LEU A 188 -7.81 2.21 -2.49
CA LEU A 188 -7.47 3.60 -2.79
C LEU A 188 -6.18 3.73 -3.60
N SER A 189 -5.15 2.94 -3.29
CA SER A 189 -3.89 2.90 -4.03
C SER A 189 -4.10 2.47 -5.49
N GLN A 190 -4.89 1.42 -5.72
CA GLN A 190 -5.25 0.98 -7.07
C GLN A 190 -6.03 2.06 -7.83
N LYS A 191 -6.98 2.70 -7.17
CA LYS A 191 -7.78 3.80 -7.76
C LYS A 191 -6.91 5.01 -8.12
N LEU A 192 -5.97 5.38 -7.25
CA LEU A 192 -5.02 6.46 -7.53
C LEU A 192 -4.14 6.13 -8.73
N LEU A 193 -3.63 4.90 -8.83
CA LEU A 193 -2.79 4.47 -9.95
C LEU A 193 -3.57 4.54 -11.28
N MET A 194 -4.81 4.05 -11.32
CA MET A 194 -5.67 4.17 -12.49
C MET A 194 -5.97 5.63 -12.87
N THR A 195 -6.19 6.49 -11.87
CA THR A 195 -6.48 7.91 -12.09
C THR A 195 -5.26 8.66 -12.62
N ALA A 196 -4.08 8.42 -12.03
CA ALA A 196 -2.82 8.99 -12.48
C ALA A 196 -2.48 8.53 -13.91
N HIS A 197 -2.66 7.25 -14.22
CA HIS A 197 -2.50 6.72 -15.57
C HIS A 197 -3.43 7.42 -16.57
N ARG A 198 -4.72 7.57 -16.23
CA ARG A 198 -5.69 8.26 -17.08
C ARG A 198 -5.36 9.74 -17.28
N ALA A 199 -4.91 10.43 -16.24
CA ALA A 199 -4.49 11.83 -16.32
C ALA A 199 -3.26 11.97 -17.23
N GLY A 200 -2.24 11.12 -17.05
CA GLY A 200 -1.05 11.10 -17.91
C GLY A 200 -1.39 10.83 -19.38
N MET A 201 -2.29 9.88 -19.67
CA MET A 201 -2.78 9.62 -21.03
C MET A 201 -3.50 10.84 -21.64
N SER A 202 -4.26 11.58 -20.85
CA SER A 202 -4.95 12.80 -21.29
C SER A 202 -3.97 13.94 -21.60
N GLU A 203 -2.91 14.08 -20.80
CA GLU A 203 -1.86 15.08 -21.00
C GLU A 203 -1.06 14.78 -22.27
N ILE A 204 -0.64 13.52 -22.46
CA ILE A 204 0.04 13.06 -23.68
C ILE A 204 -0.84 13.30 -24.91
N ALA A 205 -2.13 12.93 -24.86
CA ALA A 205 -3.05 13.16 -25.98
C ALA A 205 -3.19 14.65 -26.33
N THR A 206 -3.24 15.52 -25.32
CA THR A 206 -3.34 16.97 -25.53
C THR A 206 -2.07 17.52 -26.18
N SER A 207 -0.89 17.09 -25.71
CA SER A 207 0.39 17.49 -26.29
C SER A 207 0.56 17.01 -27.74
N VAL A 208 0.19 15.75 -28.03
CA VAL A 208 0.21 15.20 -29.39
C VAL A 208 -0.70 15.99 -30.32
N LEU A 209 -1.93 16.29 -29.90
CA LEU A 209 -2.86 17.10 -30.69
C LEU A 209 -2.33 18.50 -30.94
N HIS A 210 -1.69 19.13 -29.95
CA HIS A 210 -1.07 20.43 -30.12
C HIS A 210 0.06 20.39 -31.16
N ASN A 211 0.95 19.40 -31.07
CA ASN A 211 2.08 19.25 -32.00
C ASN A 211 1.60 18.98 -33.42
N ILE A 212 0.67 18.04 -33.60
CA ILE A 212 0.07 17.75 -34.92
C ILE A 212 -0.65 18.99 -35.47
N GLY A 213 -1.42 19.71 -34.63
CA GLY A 213 -2.11 20.92 -35.05
C GLY A 213 -1.18 22.01 -35.57
N ASN A 214 -0.02 22.20 -34.92
CA ASN A 214 0.99 23.15 -35.36
C ASN A 214 1.59 22.74 -36.72
N ILE A 215 1.91 21.47 -36.92
CA ILE A 215 2.48 20.95 -38.17
C ILE A 215 1.45 21.05 -39.30
N LEU A 216 0.19 20.68 -39.05
CA LEU A 216 -0.89 20.81 -40.05
C LEU A 216 -1.08 22.27 -40.50
N ASN A 217 -0.88 23.23 -39.61
CA ASN A 217 -0.95 24.64 -39.98
C ASN A 217 0.19 25.04 -40.93
N SER A 218 1.41 24.58 -40.69
CA SER A 218 2.56 24.75 -41.60
C SER A 218 2.28 24.12 -42.97
N LEU A 219 1.88 22.84 -42.98
CA LEU A 219 1.55 22.09 -44.19
C LEU A 219 0.45 22.79 -45.02
N ASN A 220 -0.57 23.33 -44.35
CA ASN A 220 -1.64 24.06 -45.03
C ASN A 220 -1.16 25.39 -45.65
N ILE A 221 -0.20 26.08 -45.03
CA ILE A 221 0.42 27.28 -45.61
C ILE A 221 1.18 26.90 -46.88
N SER A 222 2.05 25.88 -46.83
CA SER A 222 2.82 25.41 -47.97
C SER A 222 1.93 24.93 -49.13
N LEU A 223 0.85 24.19 -48.82
CA LEU A 223 -0.14 23.79 -49.82
C LEU A 223 -0.83 24.98 -50.48
N ASN A 224 -1.18 26.02 -49.72
CA ASN A 224 -1.79 27.23 -50.29
C ASN A 224 -0.79 27.99 -51.17
N MET A 225 0.48 28.10 -50.75
CA MET A 225 1.52 28.73 -51.58
C MET A 225 1.75 27.97 -52.90
N LEU A 226 1.79 26.63 -52.85
CA LEU A 226 1.85 25.81 -54.06
C LEU A 226 0.63 26.02 -54.95
N LYS A 227 -0.57 26.01 -54.36
CA LYS A 227 -1.81 26.22 -55.09
C LYS A 227 -1.82 27.58 -55.80
N ASP A 228 -1.42 28.64 -55.11
CA ASP A 228 -1.34 29.99 -55.68
C ASP A 228 -0.30 30.05 -56.81
N SER A 229 0.84 29.38 -56.65
CA SER A 229 1.87 29.26 -57.69
C SER A 229 1.34 28.59 -58.96
N PHE A 230 0.56 27.51 -58.83
CA PHE A 230 -0.04 26.84 -59.98
C PHE A 230 -1.17 27.64 -60.66
N LEU A 231 -1.81 28.57 -59.93
CA LEU A 231 -2.78 29.50 -60.50
C LEU A 231 -2.11 30.62 -61.29
N GLU A 232 -0.83 30.92 -61.03
CA GLU A 232 -0.07 31.88 -61.84
C GLU A 232 0.18 31.34 -63.25
N SER A 233 -0.40 32.04 -64.22
CA SER A 233 -0.51 31.58 -65.61
C SER A 233 0.76 31.79 -66.45
N TYR A 234 1.95 31.50 -65.91
CA TYR A 234 3.21 31.62 -66.66
C TYR A 234 3.25 30.70 -67.88
N TYR A 235 2.64 29.53 -67.77
CA TYR A 235 2.49 28.61 -68.90
C TYR A 235 1.58 29.20 -69.99
N LEU A 236 0.50 29.92 -69.63
CA LEU A 236 -0.33 30.61 -70.63
C LEU A 236 0.44 31.74 -71.32
N LYS A 237 1.33 32.43 -70.60
CA LYS A 237 2.23 33.43 -71.18
C LYS A 237 3.19 32.79 -72.20
N LEU A 238 3.76 31.62 -71.88
CA LEU A 238 4.58 30.85 -72.82
C LEU A 238 3.78 30.42 -74.06
N PHE A 239 2.56 29.88 -73.86
CA PHE A 239 1.68 29.52 -74.97
C PHE A 239 1.37 30.71 -75.89
N LYS A 240 1.18 31.91 -75.33
CA LYS A 240 0.94 33.12 -76.12
C LYS A 240 2.12 33.49 -77.01
N VAL A 241 3.36 33.31 -76.53
CA VAL A 241 4.57 33.51 -77.35
C VAL A 241 4.67 32.45 -78.45
N ILE A 242 4.39 31.19 -78.12
CA ILE A 242 4.37 30.09 -79.09
C ILE A 242 3.36 30.37 -80.21
N GLU A 243 2.15 30.82 -79.87
CA GLU A 243 1.12 31.18 -80.83
C GLU A 243 1.52 32.40 -81.69
N MET A 244 2.18 33.41 -81.10
CA MET A 244 2.71 34.54 -81.88
C MET A 244 3.77 34.11 -82.90
N ILE A 245 4.66 33.18 -82.54
CA ILE A 245 5.66 32.63 -83.46
C ILE A 245 4.98 31.78 -84.54
N ARG A 246 4.04 30.92 -84.15
CA ARG A 246 3.28 30.05 -85.07
C ARG A 246 2.51 30.83 -86.12
N ASN A 247 1.82 31.90 -85.71
CA ASN A 247 1.04 32.74 -86.63
C ASN A 247 1.91 33.52 -87.64
N ASN A 248 3.20 33.70 -87.36
CA ASN A 248 4.14 34.41 -88.24
C ASN A 248 5.19 33.49 -88.87
N GLN A 249 4.95 32.17 -88.88
CA GLN A 249 5.96 31.17 -89.27
C GLN A 249 6.48 31.34 -90.71
N GLN A 250 5.64 31.79 -91.64
CA GLN A 250 6.03 31.98 -93.05
C GLN A 250 6.93 33.22 -93.27
N ASN A 251 6.85 34.23 -92.40
CA ASN A 251 7.60 35.50 -92.49
C ASN A 251 8.36 35.81 -91.20
N LEU A 252 8.92 34.77 -90.56
CA LEU A 252 9.47 34.85 -89.21
C LEU A 252 10.61 35.87 -89.07
N VAL A 253 11.50 35.92 -90.07
CA VAL A 253 12.65 36.84 -90.05
C VAL A 253 12.19 38.31 -90.04
N GLN A 254 11.22 38.64 -90.89
CA GLN A 254 10.68 40.01 -90.95
C GLN A 254 9.93 40.36 -89.67
N PHE A 255 9.14 39.43 -89.13
CA PHE A 255 8.44 39.62 -87.87
C PHE A 255 9.41 39.89 -86.71
N LEU A 256 10.48 39.11 -86.55
CA LEU A 256 11.44 39.31 -85.46
C LEU A 256 12.27 40.61 -85.60
N MET A 257 12.53 41.06 -86.84
CA MET A 257 13.43 42.19 -87.12
C MET A 257 12.72 43.54 -87.30
N GLU A 258 11.45 43.56 -87.69
CA GLU A 258 10.71 44.78 -88.03
C GLU A 258 9.50 45.00 -87.12
N ASP A 259 8.77 43.94 -86.76
CA ASP A 259 7.56 44.06 -85.96
C ASP A 259 7.87 44.45 -84.50
N PRO A 260 7.18 45.46 -83.94
CA PRO A 260 7.41 45.92 -82.56
C PRO A 260 7.24 44.82 -81.50
N LYS A 261 6.34 43.85 -81.71
CA LYS A 261 6.12 42.73 -80.79
C LYS A 261 7.13 41.61 -81.02
N GLY A 262 7.50 41.34 -82.27
CA GLY A 262 8.49 40.33 -82.63
C GLY A 262 9.87 40.61 -82.01
N LYS A 263 10.29 41.88 -81.98
CA LYS A 263 11.55 42.32 -81.34
C LYS A 263 11.63 42.02 -79.84
N LEU A 264 10.50 42.05 -79.15
CA LEU A 264 10.43 41.84 -77.69
C LEU A 264 10.43 40.36 -77.30
N ILE A 265 10.26 39.43 -78.24
CA ILE A 265 10.11 37.99 -77.94
C ILE A 265 11.35 37.43 -77.24
N ALA A 266 12.56 37.79 -77.69
CA ALA A 266 13.79 37.26 -77.13
C ALA A 266 13.98 37.68 -75.66
N GLU A 267 13.83 38.98 -75.37
CA GLU A 267 13.95 39.51 -74.00
C GLU A 267 12.82 38.98 -73.10
N TYR A 268 11.60 38.88 -73.62
CA TYR A 268 10.47 38.32 -72.89
C TYR A 268 10.66 36.84 -72.53
N LEU A 269 11.20 36.02 -73.45
CA LEU A 269 11.49 34.61 -73.20
C LEU A 269 12.59 34.42 -72.15
N ILE A 270 13.61 35.29 -72.15
CA ILE A 270 14.66 35.29 -71.12
C ILE A 270 14.04 35.59 -69.75
N ALA A 271 13.29 36.69 -69.65
CA ALA A 271 12.64 37.08 -68.40
C ALA A 271 11.61 36.04 -67.91
N LEU A 272 10.82 35.46 -68.82
CA LEU A 272 9.87 34.39 -68.48
C LEU A 272 10.59 33.12 -68.00
N GLY A 273 11.72 32.77 -68.62
CA GLY A 273 12.56 31.65 -68.20
C GLY A 273 13.10 31.81 -66.79
N GLU A 274 13.62 33.00 -66.45
CA GLU A 274 14.10 33.32 -65.10
C GLU A 274 12.99 33.21 -64.04
N VAL A 275 11.81 33.75 -64.34
CA VAL A 275 10.65 33.67 -63.42
C VAL A 275 10.19 32.22 -63.25
N LEU A 276 10.12 31.43 -64.33
CA LEU A 276 9.75 30.02 -64.26
C LEU A 276 10.73 29.20 -63.42
N VAL A 277 12.03 29.45 -63.55
CA VAL A 277 13.06 28.76 -62.74
C VAL A 277 12.94 29.14 -61.27
N LYS A 278 12.76 30.43 -60.97
CA LYS A 278 12.58 30.92 -59.60
C LYS A 278 11.34 30.30 -58.94
N GLU A 279 10.22 30.29 -59.66
CA GLU A 279 8.96 29.75 -59.16
C GLU A 279 9.03 28.23 -58.97
N ARG A 280 9.68 27.52 -59.89
CA ARG A 280 9.96 26.08 -59.74
C ARG A 280 10.78 25.79 -58.49
N ASN A 281 11.83 26.56 -58.23
CA ASN A 281 12.68 26.34 -57.06
C ASN A 281 11.89 26.59 -55.76
N LYS A 282 11.08 27.64 -55.70
CA LYS A 282 10.18 27.91 -54.57
C LYS A 282 9.20 26.75 -54.34
N ASN A 283 8.59 26.22 -55.39
CA ASN A 283 7.67 25.08 -55.28
C ASN A 283 8.37 23.80 -54.80
N LEU A 284 9.63 23.59 -55.16
CA LEU A 284 10.41 22.46 -54.66
C LEU A 284 10.71 22.61 -53.15
N GLU A 285 10.99 23.82 -52.68
CA GLU A 285 11.17 24.10 -51.25
C GLU A 285 9.88 23.82 -50.46
N GLU A 286 8.73 24.30 -50.95
CA GLU A 286 7.43 24.03 -50.32
C GLU A 286 7.07 22.52 -50.31
N LEU A 287 7.36 21.80 -51.40
CA LEU A 287 7.17 20.34 -51.45
C LEU A 287 8.04 19.61 -50.43
N THR A 288 9.31 20.01 -50.30
CA THR A 288 10.22 19.44 -49.29
C THR A 288 9.70 19.70 -47.88
N SER A 289 9.22 20.91 -47.60
CA SER A 289 8.62 21.25 -46.30
C SER A 289 7.38 20.38 -45.98
N ILE A 290 6.54 20.11 -46.98
CA ILE A 290 5.37 19.23 -46.82
C ILE A 290 5.80 17.78 -46.52
N GLU A 291 6.84 17.28 -47.20
CA GLU A 291 7.37 15.94 -46.94
C GLU A 291 7.90 15.82 -45.52
N ASP A 292 8.64 16.82 -45.03
CA ASP A 292 9.16 16.88 -43.66
C ASP A 292 8.01 16.94 -42.63
N ASP A 293 7.00 17.79 -42.87
CA ASP A 293 5.82 17.91 -42.01
C ASP A 293 5.05 16.57 -41.92
N LEU A 294 4.88 15.85 -43.04
CA LEU A 294 4.24 14.53 -43.06
C LEU A 294 5.06 13.48 -42.31
N GLN A 295 6.39 13.51 -42.44
CA GLN A 295 7.26 12.60 -41.73
C GLN A 295 7.20 12.84 -40.22
N HIS A 296 7.20 14.10 -39.77
CA HIS A 296 7.02 14.44 -38.35
C HIS A 296 5.67 13.95 -37.78
N ILE A 297 4.57 14.11 -38.53
CA ILE A 297 3.27 13.58 -38.11
C ILE A 297 3.34 12.05 -37.94
N LYS A 298 3.99 11.35 -38.88
CA LYS A 298 4.15 9.89 -38.83
C LYS A 298 4.96 9.45 -37.61
N ASP A 299 6.01 10.18 -37.25
CA ASP A 299 6.84 9.87 -36.09
C ASP A 299 6.06 10.07 -34.78
N ILE A 300 5.31 11.18 -34.67
CA ILE A 300 4.44 11.45 -33.52
C ILE A 300 3.38 10.35 -33.34
N VAL A 301 2.71 9.95 -34.44
CA VAL A 301 1.67 8.90 -34.40
C VAL A 301 2.27 7.54 -34.02
N SER A 302 3.43 7.19 -34.59
CA SER A 302 4.11 5.93 -34.29
C SER A 302 4.48 5.85 -32.82
N MET A 303 4.99 6.94 -32.25
CA MET A 303 5.33 7.00 -30.84
C MET A 303 4.11 6.85 -29.92
N GLN A 304 2.98 7.47 -30.28
CA GLN A 304 1.72 7.32 -29.54
C GLN A 304 1.21 5.87 -29.52
N GLN A 305 1.39 5.15 -30.64
CA GLN A 305 1.04 3.72 -30.73
C GLN A 305 1.90 2.86 -29.80
N THR A 306 3.18 3.20 -29.61
CA THR A 306 4.07 2.52 -28.65
C THR A 306 3.57 2.68 -27.21
N PHE A 307 3.12 3.88 -26.82
CA PHE A 307 2.61 4.15 -25.46
C PHE A 307 1.20 3.61 -25.19
N SER A 308 0.37 3.45 -26.23
CA SER A 308 -0.96 2.85 -26.11
C SER A 308 -0.94 1.32 -26.16
N GLY A 309 0.24 0.72 -26.43
CA GLY A 309 0.40 -0.65 -26.87
C GLY A 309 0.87 -1.70 -25.86
N VAL A 310 0.88 -1.51 -24.52
CA VAL A 310 1.05 -2.64 -23.59
C VAL A 310 0.26 -2.40 -22.30
N SER A 311 -1.00 -2.80 -22.31
CA SER A 311 -1.82 -2.90 -21.11
C SER A 311 -1.41 -4.14 -20.31
N GLY A 312 -0.72 -3.96 -19.19
CA GLY A 312 -0.69 -4.97 -18.11
C GLY A 312 0.66 -5.55 -17.68
N VAL A 313 1.79 -5.10 -18.23
CA VAL A 313 3.11 -5.54 -17.74
C VAL A 313 3.72 -4.44 -16.86
N ILE A 314 4.04 -4.77 -15.61
CA ILE A 314 4.95 -3.94 -14.80
C ILE A 314 6.32 -4.09 -15.45
N GLU A 315 6.63 -3.18 -16.37
CA GLU A 315 7.91 -3.16 -17.04
C GLU A 315 8.90 -2.32 -16.22
N LYS A 316 10.14 -2.81 -16.06
CA LYS A 316 11.21 -2.00 -15.46
C LYS A 316 11.63 -0.96 -16.49
N ILE A 317 11.11 0.25 -16.37
CA ILE A 317 11.39 1.31 -17.33
C ILE A 317 12.74 1.95 -17.01
N TYR A 318 13.59 2.08 -18.03
CA TYR A 318 14.84 2.81 -17.93
C TYR A 318 14.57 4.31 -18.12
N ILE A 319 14.62 5.06 -17.02
CA ILE A 319 14.32 6.51 -16.97
C ILE A 319 15.05 7.31 -18.08
N PRO A 320 16.33 7.04 -18.43
CA PRO A 320 17.01 7.76 -19.51
C PRO A 320 16.34 7.64 -20.88
N GLU A 321 15.79 6.47 -21.23
CA GLU A 321 15.10 6.28 -22.52
C GLU A 321 13.78 7.05 -22.59
N LEU A 322 13.03 7.11 -21.48
CA LEU A 322 11.81 7.92 -21.40
C LEU A 322 12.11 9.41 -21.57
N ILE A 323 13.19 9.89 -20.94
CA ILE A 323 13.62 11.29 -21.06
C ILE A 323 14.05 11.59 -22.50
N GLU A 324 14.80 10.69 -23.13
CA GLU A 324 15.23 10.85 -24.52
C GLU A 324 14.05 10.87 -25.50
N THR A 325 13.07 10.01 -25.28
CA THR A 325 11.83 9.96 -26.05
C THR A 325 11.01 11.24 -25.86
N ALA A 326 10.83 11.71 -24.62
CA ALA A 326 10.13 12.96 -24.33
C ALA A 326 10.83 14.19 -24.94
N LEU A 327 12.17 14.20 -24.93
CA LEU A 327 12.96 15.22 -25.59
C LEU A 327 12.76 15.19 -27.11
N GLN A 328 12.67 14.01 -27.73
CA GLN A 328 12.36 13.90 -29.17
C GLN A 328 10.94 14.39 -29.53
N ILE A 329 9.94 14.21 -28.65
CA ILE A 329 8.58 14.73 -28.86
C ILE A 329 8.54 16.26 -28.83
N THR A 330 9.36 16.85 -27.96
CA THR A 330 9.31 18.29 -27.65
C THR A 330 10.33 19.11 -28.42
N ALA A 331 11.44 18.50 -28.86
CA ALA A 331 12.47 19.17 -29.62
C ALA A 331 12.00 19.50 -31.04
N ASN A 332 12.26 20.73 -31.47
CA ASN A 332 11.95 21.19 -32.81
C ASN A 332 13.28 21.36 -33.58
N PRO A 333 13.66 20.41 -34.46
CA PRO A 333 15.01 20.30 -35.03
C PRO A 333 15.43 21.53 -35.86
N GLY A 334 14.48 22.38 -36.27
CA GLY A 334 14.76 23.65 -36.96
C GLY A 334 15.17 24.81 -36.06
N LYS A 335 14.77 24.83 -34.77
CA LYS A 335 15.03 25.96 -33.83
C LYS A 335 16.05 25.63 -32.74
N ASP A 336 16.21 24.35 -32.39
CA ASP A 336 16.96 23.96 -31.20
C ASP A 336 18.44 23.65 -31.45
N LYS A 337 18.99 24.03 -32.61
CA LYS A 337 20.41 23.78 -33.00
C LYS A 337 21.46 24.39 -32.06
N LEU A 338 21.06 25.30 -31.16
CA LEU A 338 21.92 25.98 -30.19
C LEU A 338 21.80 25.40 -28.76
N ILE A 339 20.94 24.42 -28.53
CA ILE A 339 20.70 23.86 -27.20
C ILE A 339 21.57 22.61 -27.02
N HIS A 340 22.54 22.69 -26.11
CA HIS A 340 23.37 21.55 -25.71
C HIS A 340 22.82 20.93 -24.44
N PHE A 341 22.40 19.67 -24.50
CA PHE A 341 21.90 18.92 -23.35
C PHE A 341 23.04 18.14 -22.70
N GLU A 342 23.48 18.57 -21.52
CA GLU A 342 24.48 17.86 -20.72
C GLU A 342 23.77 16.86 -19.79
N LYS A 343 24.05 15.57 -19.96
CA LYS A 343 23.39 14.47 -19.23
C LYS A 343 24.30 13.93 -18.13
N ASN A 344 24.07 14.31 -16.87
CA ASN A 344 24.79 13.76 -15.71
C ASN A 344 23.88 12.80 -14.92
N PHE A 345 24.01 11.50 -15.16
CA PHE A 345 23.28 10.49 -14.39
C PHE A 345 24.20 9.88 -13.33
N MET A 346 23.92 10.12 -12.05
CA MET A 346 24.52 9.35 -10.95
C MET A 346 23.69 8.09 -10.73
N VAL A 347 24.29 6.92 -10.96
CA VAL A 347 23.72 5.62 -10.62
C VAL A 347 23.92 5.42 -9.11
N SER A 348 22.84 5.34 -8.35
CA SER A 348 22.83 4.87 -6.95
C SER A 348 22.09 3.56 -6.84
#